data_AF-A0A968SHJ5-F1
#
_entry.id   AF-A0A968SHJ5-F1
#
_cell.length_a   1.000
_cell.length_b   1.000
_cell.length_c   1.000
_cell.angle_alpha   90.00
_cell.angle_beta   90.00
_cell.angle_gamma   90.00
#
_symmetry.space_group_name_H-M   'P 1'
#
loop_
_entity.id
_entity.type
_entity.pdbx_description
1 polymer ?
#
loop_
_entity_poly.entity_id
_entity_poly.type
_entity_poly.pdbx_seq_one_letter_code
_entity_poly.pdbx_strand_id
1 'polypeptide(L)'
;MNQLDPLDQSGQYFATVARGLESLAAQELESLGAEAVTLGFCGVSFRGDRSLLYRVNLWARLPFRILMQIHQFPCLDAQALYRGIQAIKWEQYLTPKHSLAVSATGGNSQLNHTHFTALQVKNAIVDQQQRVWGDRSPVDTQEPDLRINVFIDKEDLCTVSLDSSGTSLHRRGYRPAVGQAPLKESLAAALVQLAGWSTDLPFLDPLCGSGTLPLEAALQALDMAPGLFRERFGFETWTDFDATLFDRLLEEASTRQKFLLPAPILGSDADSRVIKQAITNAENCGVDRQVQFTCTELAHLEAPAAQGVLVCNPPYGERIGRDQELSGLYKLLGDVMKRRFKGWTAFVLSGNRELTKAIGLKPSQQTQIFNGSLPCQFLKYELY
;
A
#
# COMPACT_ATOMS: atom_id res chain seq x y z
N MET A 1 19.91 14.42 21.29
CA MET A 1 21.03 14.09 20.39
C MET A 1 20.92 12.59 20.15
N ASN A 2 20.12 12.19 19.14
CA ASN A 2 19.93 10.78 18.81
C ASN A 2 21.25 10.25 18.26
N GLN A 3 21.84 9.27 18.94
CA GLN A 3 22.98 8.54 18.41
C GLN A 3 22.50 7.85 17.13
N LEU A 4 23.15 8.15 15.99
CA LEU A 4 22.98 7.39 14.77
C LEU A 4 23.23 5.92 15.09
N ASP A 5 22.30 5.08 14.68
CA ASP A 5 22.37 3.64 14.83
C ASP A 5 23.62 3.12 14.09
N PRO A 6 24.45 2.24 14.69
CA PRO A 6 25.65 1.73 14.04
C PRO A 6 25.37 1.05 12.68
N LEU A 7 24.15 0.56 12.44
CA LEU A 7 23.74 -0.09 11.20
C LEU A 7 22.93 0.78 10.23
N ASP A 8 22.40 1.92 10.70
CA ASP A 8 21.69 2.90 9.87
C ASP A 8 22.46 4.24 9.84
N GLN A 9 23.67 4.18 9.29
CA GLN A 9 24.55 5.35 9.19
C GLN A 9 24.12 6.32 8.08
N SER A 10 23.25 5.88 7.15
CA SER A 10 22.83 6.69 6.02
C SER A 10 21.54 7.48 6.32
N GLY A 11 20.64 6.91 7.13
CA GLY A 11 19.28 7.42 7.31
C GLY A 11 18.52 7.51 5.98
N GLN A 12 18.91 6.72 4.97
CA GLN A 12 18.36 6.77 3.61
C GLN A 12 17.35 5.65 3.40
N TYR A 13 16.13 6.04 3.07
CA TYR A 13 15.01 5.14 2.88
C TYR A 13 14.38 5.33 1.50
N PHE A 14 13.78 4.26 0.99
CA PHE A 14 12.99 4.28 -0.23
C PHE A 14 11.63 3.62 0.01
N ALA A 15 10.56 4.38 -0.17
CA ALA A 15 9.20 3.88 -0.16
C ALA A 15 8.81 3.45 -1.57
N THR A 16 8.54 2.16 -1.78
CA THR A 16 7.93 1.69 -3.04
C THR A 16 6.45 2.03 -3.04
N VAL A 17 5.91 2.53 -4.15
CA VAL A 17 4.50 2.95 -4.25
C VAL A 17 3.90 2.53 -5.59
N ALA A 18 2.57 2.63 -5.71
CA ALA A 18 1.93 2.41 -7.00
C ALA A 18 2.28 3.55 -7.98
N ARG A 19 2.43 3.21 -9.26
CA ARG A 19 2.67 4.19 -10.32
C ARG A 19 1.59 5.27 -10.31
N GLY A 20 2.00 6.53 -10.37
CA GLY A 20 1.12 7.70 -10.38
C GLY A 20 0.72 8.19 -8.98
N LEU A 21 1.14 7.50 -7.91
CA LEU A 21 0.90 7.92 -6.52
C LEU A 21 2.14 8.52 -5.84
N GLU A 22 3.24 8.69 -6.58
CA GLU A 22 4.52 9.16 -6.03
C GLU A 22 4.38 10.51 -5.33
N SER A 23 3.72 11.48 -5.96
CA SER A 23 3.51 12.82 -5.36
C SER A 23 2.65 12.78 -4.09
N LEU A 24 1.64 11.91 -4.05
CA LEU A 24 0.76 11.79 -2.88
C LEU A 24 1.48 11.07 -1.73
N ALA A 25 2.28 10.04 -2.05
CA ALA A 25 3.11 9.36 -1.08
C ALA A 25 4.22 10.26 -0.51
N ALA A 26 4.80 11.15 -1.33
CA ALA A 26 5.76 12.14 -0.85
C ALA A 26 5.13 13.07 0.20
N GLN A 27 3.93 13.59 -0.06
CA GLN A 27 3.19 14.41 0.92
C GLN A 27 2.89 13.63 2.21
N GLU A 28 2.50 12.35 2.09
CA GLU A 28 2.30 11.49 3.26
C GLU A 28 3.59 11.34 4.07
N LEU A 29 4.72 11.06 3.42
CA LEU A 29 6.02 10.91 4.09
C LEU A 29 6.48 12.20 4.77
N GLU A 30 6.34 13.36 4.10
CA GLU A 30 6.64 14.67 4.69
C GLU A 30 5.79 14.92 5.93
N SER A 31 4.49 14.58 5.89
CA SER A 31 3.58 14.72 7.03
C SER A 31 3.96 13.82 8.22
N LEU A 32 4.67 12.72 7.97
CA LEU A 32 5.18 11.81 8.99
C LEU A 32 6.56 12.22 9.53
N GLY A 33 7.15 13.30 9.01
CA GLY A 33 8.44 13.84 9.43
C GLY A 33 9.62 13.44 8.55
N ALA A 34 9.38 12.96 7.33
CA ALA A 34 10.45 12.65 6.39
C ALA A 34 11.16 13.90 5.86
N GLU A 35 12.48 13.81 5.74
CA GLU A 35 13.34 14.85 5.19
C GLU A 35 13.84 14.49 3.79
N ALA A 36 14.34 15.49 3.04
CA ALA A 36 14.96 15.29 1.72
C ALA A 36 14.13 14.43 0.75
N VAL A 37 12.81 14.61 0.78
CA VAL A 37 11.85 13.79 0.02
C VAL A 37 12.02 14.05 -1.47
N THR A 38 12.30 12.99 -2.23
CA THR A 38 12.57 13.06 -3.67
C THR A 38 11.74 12.01 -4.41
N LEU A 39 10.99 12.45 -5.42
CA LEU A 39 10.21 11.56 -6.27
C LEU A 39 11.12 10.69 -7.13
N GLY A 40 10.85 9.38 -7.15
CA GLY A 40 11.45 8.42 -8.06
C GLY A 40 10.38 7.77 -8.96
N PHE A 41 10.77 6.79 -9.76
CA PHE A 41 9.81 6.00 -10.52
C PHE A 41 9.20 4.90 -9.64
N CYS A 42 7.87 4.88 -9.49
CA CYS A 42 7.17 3.93 -8.60
C CYS A 42 7.69 3.94 -7.15
N GLY A 43 8.20 5.07 -6.68
CA GLY A 43 8.70 5.20 -5.32
C GLY A 43 9.15 6.60 -4.95
N VAL A 44 9.47 6.77 -3.68
CA VAL A 44 9.88 8.05 -3.09
C VAL A 44 11.10 7.79 -2.19
N SER A 45 12.21 8.47 -2.48
CA SER A 45 13.38 8.48 -1.60
C SER A 45 13.19 9.52 -0.52
N PHE A 46 13.63 9.22 0.70
CA PHE A 46 13.56 10.15 1.82
C PHE A 46 14.64 9.84 2.86
N ARG A 47 14.79 10.75 3.82
CA ARG A 47 15.68 10.60 4.96
C ARG A 47 14.97 10.71 6.29
N GLY A 48 15.52 10.06 7.30
CA GLY A 48 15.16 10.23 8.69
C GLY A 48 15.89 9.26 9.60
N ASP A 49 15.53 9.25 10.88
CA ASP A 49 16.09 8.35 11.87
C ASP A 49 15.29 7.03 12.00
N ARG A 50 15.77 6.13 12.85
CA ARG A 50 15.12 4.85 13.17
C ARG A 50 13.67 5.03 13.63
N SER A 51 13.37 6.09 14.37
CA SER A 51 12.01 6.39 14.81
C SER A 51 11.10 6.70 13.62
N LEU A 52 11.59 7.42 12.61
CA LEU A 52 10.86 7.63 11.38
C LEU A 52 10.65 6.32 10.61
N LEU A 53 11.66 5.45 10.51
CA LEU A 53 11.52 4.15 9.83
C LEU A 53 10.36 3.33 10.41
N TYR A 54 10.30 3.20 11.72
CA TYR A 54 9.22 2.49 12.40
C TYR A 54 7.88 3.21 12.24
N ARG A 55 7.87 4.54 12.40
CA ARG A 55 6.66 5.38 12.22
C ARG A 55 6.07 5.25 10.83
N VAL A 56 6.88 5.29 9.77
CA VAL A 56 6.41 5.17 8.39
C VAL A 56 5.83 3.79 8.13
N ASN A 57 6.46 2.71 8.61
CA ASN A 57 5.88 1.36 8.49
C ASN A 57 4.53 1.23 9.22
N LEU A 58 4.39 1.88 10.38
CA LEU A 58 3.17 1.86 11.18
C LEU A 58 2.05 2.71 10.57
N TRP A 59 2.36 3.91 10.08
CA TRP A 59 1.37 4.94 9.74
C TRP A 59 1.09 5.12 8.25
N ALA A 60 2.06 4.86 7.38
CA ALA A 60 1.90 5.17 5.96
C ALA A 60 0.86 4.25 5.31
N ARG A 61 -0.04 4.83 4.51
CA ARG A 61 -1.18 4.12 3.91
C ARG A 61 -0.91 3.76 2.45
N LEU A 62 -0.04 4.51 1.78
CA LEU A 62 0.22 4.43 0.34
C LEU A 62 1.39 3.50 -0.02
N PRO A 63 2.53 3.53 0.69
CA PRO A 63 3.67 2.66 0.38
C PRO A 63 3.33 1.17 0.43
N PHE A 64 4.06 0.40 -0.37
CA PHE A 64 4.02 -1.05 -0.35
C PHE A 64 5.12 -1.65 0.53
N ARG A 65 6.29 -1.02 0.55
CA ARG A 65 7.49 -1.45 1.29
C ARG A 65 8.38 -0.25 1.55
N ILE A 66 9.03 -0.23 2.71
CA ILE A 66 10.04 0.76 3.10
C ILE A 66 11.41 0.06 3.14
N LEU A 67 12.31 0.51 2.27
CA LEU A 67 13.61 -0.10 2.06
C LEU A 67 14.69 0.78 2.67
N MET A 68 15.48 0.25 3.61
CA MET A 68 16.62 0.93 4.21
C MET A 68 17.89 0.65 3.41
N GLN A 69 18.46 1.68 2.80
CA GLN A 69 19.66 1.54 1.97
C GLN A 69 20.90 1.34 2.84
N ILE A 70 21.58 0.20 2.66
CA ILE A 70 22.79 -0.17 3.40
C ILE A 70 24.06 -0.06 2.57
N HIS A 71 23.95 -0.16 1.24
CA HIS A 71 25.13 -0.05 0.38
C HIS A 71 24.76 0.35 -1.05
N GLN A 72 25.70 0.97 -1.75
CA GLN A 72 25.57 1.33 -3.16
C GLN A 72 26.93 1.23 -3.85
N PHE A 73 26.96 0.64 -5.04
CA PHE A 73 28.20 0.44 -5.79
C PHE A 73 27.97 0.27 -7.30
N PRO A 74 28.96 0.61 -8.16
CA PRO A 74 28.91 0.32 -9.59
C PRO A 74 28.86 -1.19 -9.87
N CYS A 75 27.95 -1.60 -10.75
CA CYS A 75 27.59 -2.99 -11.01
C CYS A 75 27.37 -3.22 -12.51
N LEU A 76 28.48 -3.37 -13.24
CA LEU A 76 28.44 -3.60 -14.68
C LEU A 76 28.01 -5.03 -15.06
N ASP A 77 28.37 -6.01 -14.23
CA ASP A 77 28.17 -7.44 -14.50
C ASP A 77 28.00 -8.27 -13.21
N ALA A 78 27.83 -9.59 -13.36
CA ALA A 78 27.66 -10.52 -12.25
C ALA A 78 28.88 -10.58 -11.31
N GLN A 79 30.09 -10.34 -11.81
CA GLN A 79 31.31 -10.36 -10.99
C GLN A 79 31.43 -9.08 -10.15
N ALA A 80 31.06 -7.93 -10.71
CA ALA A 80 30.93 -6.67 -9.98
C ALA A 80 29.85 -6.79 -8.89
N LEU A 81 28.68 -7.35 -9.23
CA LEU A 81 27.62 -7.65 -8.27
C LEU A 81 28.12 -8.49 -7.10
N TYR A 82 28.72 -9.65 -7.40
CA TYR A 82 29.21 -10.58 -6.38
C TYR A 82 30.24 -9.89 -5.45
N ARG A 83 31.21 -9.15 -6.01
CA ARG A 83 32.21 -8.42 -5.22
C ARG A 83 31.61 -7.32 -4.36
N GLY A 84 30.67 -6.54 -4.90
CA GLY A 84 30.01 -5.47 -4.15
C GLY A 84 29.17 -6.02 -2.98
N ILE A 85 28.48 -7.13 -3.18
CA ILE A 85 27.75 -7.82 -2.11
C ILE A 85 28.71 -8.41 -1.06
N GLN A 86 29.83 -9.00 -1.48
CA GLN A 86 30.87 -9.53 -0.57
C GLN A 86 31.57 -8.45 0.27
N ALA A 87 31.54 -7.19 -0.17
CA ALA A 87 32.14 -6.07 0.56
C ALA A 87 31.32 -5.63 1.78
N ILE A 88 30.02 -5.96 1.80
CA ILE A 88 29.14 -5.71 2.95
C ILE A 88 29.48 -6.71 4.05
N LYS A 89 29.65 -6.22 5.28
CA LYS A 89 29.87 -7.05 6.48
C LYS A 89 28.54 -7.65 6.94
N TRP A 90 28.11 -8.76 6.34
CA TRP A 90 26.79 -9.32 6.60
C TRP A 90 26.62 -9.80 8.04
N GLU A 91 27.71 -10.05 8.77
CA GLU A 91 27.67 -10.40 10.19
C GLU A 91 27.03 -9.35 11.10
N GLN A 92 26.91 -8.12 10.63
CA GLN A 92 26.23 -7.07 11.37
C GLN A 92 24.71 -7.15 11.22
N TYR A 93 24.21 -7.71 10.11
CA TYR A 93 22.78 -7.73 9.76
C TYR A 93 22.13 -9.13 9.86
N LEU A 94 22.92 -10.19 9.65
CA LEU A 94 22.39 -11.54 9.48
C LEU A 94 23.39 -12.60 9.97
N THR A 95 22.90 -13.52 10.81
CA THR A 95 23.64 -14.71 11.25
C THR A 95 22.98 -15.98 10.72
N PRO A 96 23.68 -17.13 10.62
CA PRO A 96 23.13 -18.39 10.12
C PRO A 96 21.88 -18.92 10.86
N LYS A 97 21.56 -18.38 12.03
CA LYS A 97 20.34 -18.69 12.79
C LYS A 97 19.07 -18.10 12.16
N HIS A 98 19.20 -17.09 11.32
CA HIS A 98 18.10 -16.34 10.72
C HIS A 98 17.97 -16.69 9.25
N SER A 99 16.73 -16.81 8.78
CA SER A 99 16.42 -17.06 7.37
C SER A 99 16.55 -15.79 6.52
N LEU A 100 16.85 -15.96 5.24
CA LEU A 100 16.94 -14.83 4.30
C LEU A 100 16.12 -15.03 3.03
N ALA A 101 15.67 -13.93 2.44
CA ALA A 101 15.20 -13.86 1.06
C ALA A 101 15.88 -12.72 0.33
N VAL A 102 16.15 -12.92 -0.95
CA VAL A 102 16.64 -11.86 -1.84
C VAL A 102 15.62 -11.60 -2.94
N SER A 103 15.33 -10.33 -3.19
CA SER A 103 14.56 -9.88 -4.33
C SER A 103 15.39 -8.89 -5.14
N ALA A 104 15.32 -8.97 -6.46
CA ALA A 104 15.97 -8.00 -7.34
C ALA A 104 14.95 -7.31 -8.25
N THR A 105 15.19 -6.02 -8.52
CA THR A 105 14.41 -5.20 -9.46
C THR A 105 15.36 -4.41 -10.36
N GLY A 106 14.83 -3.91 -11.46
CA GLY A 106 15.66 -3.24 -12.48
C GLY A 106 16.54 -4.23 -13.24
N GLY A 107 17.67 -3.74 -13.75
CA GLY A 107 18.64 -4.52 -14.52
C GLY A 107 19.25 -3.73 -15.68
N ASN A 108 20.45 -4.17 -16.08
CA ASN A 108 21.23 -3.60 -17.17
C ASN A 108 21.44 -4.62 -18.31
N SER A 109 22.35 -4.32 -19.23
CA SER A 109 22.61 -5.17 -20.40
C SER A 109 23.18 -6.55 -20.03
N GLN A 110 23.94 -6.65 -18.93
CA GLN A 110 24.59 -7.89 -18.47
C GLN A 110 23.78 -8.63 -17.38
N LEU A 111 22.87 -7.92 -16.71
CA LEU A 111 22.04 -8.41 -15.59
C LEU A 111 20.56 -8.10 -15.87
N ASN A 112 20.03 -8.66 -16.96
CA ASN A 112 18.66 -8.45 -17.43
C ASN A 112 17.63 -9.43 -16.83
N HIS A 113 18.07 -10.40 -16.02
CA HIS A 113 17.22 -11.39 -15.38
C HIS A 113 17.24 -11.24 -13.85
N THR A 114 16.19 -10.63 -13.29
CA THR A 114 16.10 -10.35 -11.84
C THR A 114 16.24 -11.60 -10.97
N HIS A 115 15.70 -12.74 -11.38
CA HIS A 115 15.88 -13.99 -10.63
C HIS A 115 17.36 -14.39 -10.55
N PHE A 116 18.11 -14.29 -11.65
CA PHE A 116 19.54 -14.57 -11.67
C PHE A 116 20.30 -13.61 -10.74
N THR A 117 20.02 -12.31 -10.82
CA THR A 117 20.60 -11.29 -9.93
C THR A 117 20.36 -11.62 -8.46
N ALA A 118 19.12 -11.93 -8.08
CA ALA A 118 18.78 -12.30 -6.70
C ALA A 118 19.52 -13.57 -6.24
N LEU A 119 19.67 -14.57 -7.12
CA LEU A 119 20.42 -15.79 -6.84
C LEU A 119 21.90 -15.50 -6.59
N GLN A 120 22.53 -14.65 -7.40
CA GLN A 120 23.94 -14.26 -7.25
C GLN A 120 24.19 -13.53 -5.93
N VAL A 121 23.33 -12.59 -5.57
CA VAL A 121 23.39 -11.88 -4.28
C VAL A 121 23.28 -12.86 -3.12
N LYS A 122 22.29 -13.77 -3.15
CA LYS A 122 22.10 -14.81 -2.13
C LYS A 122 23.35 -15.70 -2.00
N ASN A 123 23.93 -16.12 -3.12
CA ASN A 123 25.15 -16.95 -3.10
C ASN A 123 26.33 -16.18 -2.47
N ALA A 124 26.54 -14.92 -2.84
CA ALA A 124 27.58 -14.08 -2.26
C ALA A 124 27.44 -13.96 -0.72
N ILE A 125 26.23 -13.75 -0.22
CA ILE A 125 25.97 -13.68 1.23
C ILE A 125 26.33 -15.02 1.90
N VAL A 126 25.77 -16.12 1.39
CA VAL A 126 26.00 -17.47 1.93
C VAL A 126 27.48 -17.86 1.92
N ASP A 127 28.21 -17.54 0.85
CA ASP A 127 29.65 -17.80 0.75
C ASP A 127 30.46 -17.00 1.77
N GLN A 128 30.02 -15.78 2.11
CA GLN A 128 30.63 -15.01 3.20
C GLN A 128 30.35 -15.70 4.55
N GLN A 129 29.11 -16.10 4.82
CA GLN A 129 28.73 -16.78 6.06
C GLN A 129 29.50 -18.11 6.24
N GLN A 130 29.63 -18.90 5.17
CA GLN A 130 30.35 -20.17 5.19
C GLN A 130 31.83 -19.97 5.55
N ARG A 131 32.47 -18.89 5.08
CA ARG A 131 33.86 -18.56 5.43
C ARG A 131 34.01 -18.07 6.87
N VAL A 132 33.04 -17.33 7.39
CA VAL A 132 33.10 -16.72 8.73
C VAL A 132 32.70 -17.70 9.83
N TRP A 133 31.65 -18.49 9.63
CA TRP A 133 31.06 -19.38 10.65
C TRP A 133 31.11 -20.87 10.31
N GLY A 134 31.44 -21.24 9.08
CA GLY A 134 31.30 -22.64 8.64
C GLY A 134 29.84 -23.09 8.46
N ASP A 135 28.88 -22.15 8.47
CA ASP A 135 27.45 -22.42 8.37
C ASP A 135 26.75 -21.34 7.51
N ARG A 136 25.48 -21.57 7.16
CA ARG A 136 24.69 -20.67 6.31
C ARG A 136 23.25 -20.50 6.78
N SER A 137 22.72 -19.32 6.53
CA SER A 137 21.31 -19.00 6.73
C SER A 137 20.42 -19.88 5.85
N PRO A 138 19.30 -20.41 6.39
CA PRO A 138 18.27 -21.02 5.56
C PRO A 138 17.60 -19.97 4.65
N VAL A 139 16.97 -20.43 3.56
CA VAL A 139 16.20 -19.57 2.66
C VAL A 139 14.72 -19.77 2.93
N ASP A 140 14.04 -18.71 3.32
CA ASP A 140 12.58 -18.65 3.36
C ASP A 140 12.11 -17.52 2.44
N THR A 141 11.31 -17.84 1.43
CA THR A 141 10.84 -16.83 0.46
C THR A 141 9.51 -16.17 0.86
N GLN A 142 8.79 -16.77 1.79
CA GLN A 142 7.49 -16.31 2.28
C GLN A 142 7.69 -15.40 3.48
N GLU A 143 8.35 -15.89 4.53
CA GLU A 143 8.48 -15.21 5.83
C GLU A 143 9.94 -15.18 6.32
N PRO A 144 10.87 -14.62 5.53
CA PRO A 144 12.27 -14.51 5.95
C PRO A 144 12.42 -13.60 7.18
N ASP A 145 13.41 -13.90 8.02
CA ASP A 145 13.86 -13.01 9.08
C ASP A 145 14.55 -11.77 8.51
N LEU A 146 15.26 -11.90 7.38
CA LEU A 146 15.81 -10.78 6.64
C LEU A 146 15.49 -10.84 5.15
N ARG A 147 14.77 -9.83 4.66
CA ARG A 147 14.52 -9.64 3.24
C ARG A 147 15.43 -8.55 2.69
N ILE A 148 16.23 -8.92 1.71
CA ILE A 148 17.19 -8.04 1.03
C ILE A 148 16.63 -7.69 -0.35
N ASN A 149 16.62 -6.40 -0.65
CA ASN A 149 16.27 -5.88 -1.95
C ASN A 149 17.53 -5.37 -2.67
N VAL A 150 17.65 -5.72 -3.94
CA VAL A 150 18.69 -5.17 -4.82
C VAL A 150 18.03 -4.51 -6.01
N PHE A 151 18.33 -3.23 -6.22
CA PHE A 151 17.90 -2.49 -7.40
C PHE A 151 19.11 -2.12 -8.25
N ILE A 152 19.08 -2.50 -9.52
CA ILE A 152 20.09 -2.11 -10.50
C ILE A 152 19.44 -1.16 -11.49
N ASP A 153 19.91 0.08 -11.54
CA ASP A 153 19.40 1.07 -12.48
C ASP A 153 20.02 0.94 -13.88
N LYS A 154 19.66 1.87 -14.77
CA LYS A 154 20.16 1.89 -16.15
C LYS A 154 21.55 2.49 -16.30
N GLU A 155 22.09 3.09 -15.24
CA GLU A 155 23.42 3.69 -15.18
C GLU A 155 24.42 2.76 -14.50
N ASP A 156 24.08 1.47 -14.41
CA ASP A 156 24.88 0.40 -13.82
C ASP A 156 25.17 0.63 -12.33
N LEU A 157 24.29 1.32 -11.59
CA LEU A 157 24.41 1.48 -10.16
C LEU A 157 23.54 0.45 -9.42
N CYS A 158 24.15 -0.33 -8.54
CA CYS A 158 23.46 -1.28 -7.68
C CYS A 158 23.23 -0.67 -6.31
N THR A 159 21.98 -0.61 -5.88
CA THR A 159 21.56 -0.21 -4.54
C THR A 159 21.09 -1.45 -3.77
N VAL A 160 21.65 -1.66 -2.58
CA VAL A 160 21.31 -2.77 -1.68
C VAL A 160 20.58 -2.22 -0.47
N SER A 161 19.41 -2.78 -0.20
CA SER A 161 18.55 -2.33 0.89
C SER A 161 17.97 -3.48 1.70
N LEU A 162 17.68 -3.22 2.97
CA LEU A 162 16.92 -4.13 3.84
C LEU A 162 15.45 -3.71 3.83
N ASP A 163 14.55 -4.68 3.70
CA ASP A 163 13.11 -4.46 3.71
C ASP A 163 12.59 -4.45 5.15
N SER A 164 12.23 -3.26 5.63
CA SER A 164 11.73 -3.06 6.99
C SER A 164 10.26 -3.43 7.16
N SER A 165 9.53 -3.65 6.06
CA SER A 165 8.08 -3.88 6.10
C SER A 165 7.70 -5.35 6.24
N GLY A 166 8.52 -6.28 5.72
CA GLY A 166 8.24 -7.72 5.76
C GLY A 166 7.23 -8.13 4.70
N THR A 167 5.97 -8.38 5.04
CA THR A 167 4.91 -8.48 4.01
C THR A 167 4.58 -7.08 3.48
N SER A 168 4.03 -6.97 2.26
CA SER A 168 3.73 -5.63 1.73
C SER A 168 2.71 -4.90 2.60
N LEU A 169 2.97 -3.62 2.90
CA LEU A 169 2.16 -2.75 3.75
C LEU A 169 0.72 -2.59 3.24
N HIS A 170 0.47 -2.88 1.96
CA HIS A 170 -0.91 -2.85 1.50
C HIS A 170 -1.80 -3.90 2.20
N ARG A 171 -1.22 -4.96 2.74
CA ARG A 171 -1.92 -5.97 3.55
C ARG A 171 -1.91 -5.47 5.00
N ARG A 172 -2.98 -4.81 5.41
CA ARG A 172 -3.09 -4.24 6.76
C ARG A 172 -3.17 -5.31 7.83
N GLY A 173 -3.77 -6.47 7.50
CA GLY A 173 -4.00 -7.59 8.42
C GLY A 173 -5.47 -7.80 8.76
N TYR A 174 -6.34 -6.80 8.57
CA TYR A 174 -7.77 -6.93 8.83
C TYR A 174 -8.52 -7.82 7.81
N ARG A 175 -7.87 -8.15 6.69
CA ARG A 175 -8.49 -8.90 5.60
C ARG A 175 -7.75 -10.21 5.35
N PRO A 176 -8.45 -11.36 5.35
CA PRO A 176 -7.83 -12.63 4.96
C PRO A 176 -7.47 -12.61 3.47
N ALA A 177 -6.36 -13.25 3.11
CA ALA A 177 -5.87 -13.33 1.73
C ALA A 177 -6.77 -14.26 0.88
N VAL A 178 -7.92 -13.76 0.41
CA VAL A 178 -8.88 -14.57 -0.37
C VAL A 178 -9.51 -13.76 -1.53
N GLY A 179 -9.57 -14.38 -2.72
CA GLY A 179 -10.49 -14.00 -3.80
C GLY A 179 -9.87 -13.32 -5.03
N GLN A 180 -10.65 -13.24 -6.11
CA GLN A 180 -10.25 -12.61 -7.38
C GLN A 180 -10.25 -11.08 -7.27
N ALA A 181 -9.03 -10.52 -7.37
CA ALA A 181 -8.67 -9.12 -7.67
C ALA A 181 -9.52 -8.01 -7.00
N PRO A 182 -9.62 -7.98 -5.66
CA PRO A 182 -10.18 -6.84 -4.97
C PRO A 182 -9.24 -5.63 -5.03
N LEU A 183 -9.80 -4.42 -4.85
CA LEU A 183 -9.03 -3.18 -4.76
C LEU A 183 -8.00 -3.30 -3.64
N LYS A 184 -6.72 -3.05 -3.95
CA LYS A 184 -5.66 -2.97 -2.94
C LYS A 184 -5.99 -1.85 -1.99
N GLU A 185 -5.76 -2.09 -0.72
CA GLU A 185 -6.19 -1.18 0.33
C GLU A 185 -5.38 0.15 0.25
N SER A 186 -4.13 0.13 -0.26
CA SER A 186 -3.34 1.35 -0.41
C SER A 186 -3.81 2.21 -1.58
N LEU A 187 -4.36 1.58 -2.62
CA LEU A 187 -5.05 2.29 -3.67
C LEU A 187 -6.37 2.85 -3.16
N ALA A 188 -7.12 2.13 -2.34
CA ALA A 188 -8.34 2.65 -1.71
C ALA A 188 -8.05 3.90 -0.85
N ALA A 189 -7.02 3.86 0.01
CA ALA A 189 -6.57 5.02 0.77
C ALA A 189 -6.21 6.21 -0.15
N ALA A 190 -5.49 5.95 -1.24
CA ALA A 190 -5.16 6.98 -2.22
C ALA A 190 -6.39 7.57 -2.90
N LEU A 191 -7.41 6.77 -3.23
CA LEU A 191 -8.67 7.26 -3.81
C LEU A 191 -9.45 8.13 -2.83
N VAL A 192 -9.48 7.76 -1.54
CA VAL A 192 -10.10 8.59 -0.49
C VAL A 192 -9.39 9.94 -0.37
N GLN A 193 -8.05 9.96 -0.37
CA GLN A 193 -7.28 11.20 -0.34
C GLN A 193 -7.46 12.04 -1.61
N LEU A 194 -7.42 11.43 -2.79
CA LEU A 194 -7.63 12.12 -4.07
C LEU A 194 -9.06 12.65 -4.23
N ALA A 195 -10.04 12.04 -3.58
CA ALA A 195 -11.40 12.55 -3.53
C ALA A 195 -11.50 13.87 -2.74
N GLY A 196 -10.47 14.22 -1.96
CA GLY A 196 -10.48 15.41 -1.10
C GLY A 196 -11.59 15.33 -0.04
N TRP A 197 -11.96 14.12 0.39
CA TRP A 197 -13.04 13.92 1.34
C TRP A 197 -12.67 14.50 2.72
N SER A 198 -13.54 15.38 3.23
CA SER A 198 -13.49 15.84 4.61
C SER A 198 -14.21 14.85 5.52
N THR A 199 -13.61 14.51 6.65
CA THR A 199 -14.16 13.54 7.61
C THR A 199 -15.53 13.94 8.14
N ASP A 200 -15.85 15.24 8.15
CA ASP A 200 -17.13 15.77 8.65
C ASP A 200 -18.29 15.59 7.66
N LEU A 201 -18.03 15.05 6.47
CA LEU A 201 -19.05 14.73 5.48
C LEU A 201 -19.33 13.22 5.43
N PRO A 202 -20.58 12.81 5.24
CA PRO A 202 -20.91 11.41 5.00
C PRO A 202 -20.12 10.82 3.82
N PHE A 203 -19.64 9.59 3.97
CA PHE A 203 -18.97 8.82 2.92
C PHE A 203 -19.79 7.60 2.55
N LEU A 204 -19.96 7.32 1.26
CA LEU A 204 -20.70 6.16 0.78
C LEU A 204 -19.97 5.46 -0.36
N ASP A 205 -19.81 4.14 -0.26
CA ASP A 205 -19.52 3.28 -1.42
C ASP A 205 -20.76 2.45 -1.78
N PRO A 206 -21.41 2.70 -2.93
CA PRO A 206 -22.66 2.03 -3.30
C PRO A 206 -22.47 0.64 -3.91
N LEU A 207 -21.22 0.22 -4.17
CA LEU A 207 -20.84 -1.10 -4.67
C LEU A 207 -19.58 -1.57 -3.90
N CYS A 208 -19.71 -1.61 -2.57
CA CYS A 208 -18.56 -1.66 -1.67
C CYS A 208 -17.79 -2.98 -1.68
N GLY A 209 -18.35 -4.05 -2.25
CA GLY A 209 -17.76 -5.37 -2.20
C GLY A 209 -17.42 -5.76 -0.76
N SER A 210 -16.15 -6.10 -0.51
CA SER A 210 -15.64 -6.45 0.82
C SER A 210 -15.33 -5.23 1.73
N GLY A 211 -15.81 -4.04 1.39
CA GLY A 211 -15.76 -2.85 2.24
C GLY A 211 -14.44 -2.05 2.21
N THR A 212 -13.52 -2.32 1.28
CA THR A 212 -12.17 -1.71 1.34
C THR A 212 -12.18 -0.18 1.37
N LEU A 213 -12.97 0.48 0.53
CA LEU A 213 -13.05 1.95 0.49
C LEU A 213 -13.64 2.52 1.80
N PRO A 214 -14.82 2.07 2.28
CA PRO A 214 -15.34 2.48 3.58
C PRO A 214 -14.38 2.24 4.75
N LEU A 215 -13.68 1.10 4.78
CA LEU A 215 -12.74 0.79 5.86
C LEU A 215 -11.53 1.72 5.84
N GLU A 216 -10.89 1.97 4.70
CA GLU A 216 -9.77 2.91 4.64
C GLU A 216 -10.20 4.36 4.99
N ALA A 217 -11.41 4.76 4.59
CA ALA A 217 -12.00 6.03 5.00
C ALA A 217 -12.21 6.09 6.52
N ALA A 218 -12.69 5.01 7.14
CA ALA A 218 -12.88 4.93 8.58
C ALA A 218 -11.56 4.99 9.35
N LEU A 219 -10.55 4.23 8.91
CA LEU A 219 -9.21 4.27 9.52
C LEU A 219 -8.58 5.66 9.41
N GLN A 220 -8.79 6.38 8.30
CA GLN A 220 -8.35 7.76 8.15
C GLN A 220 -9.10 8.71 9.11
N ALA A 221 -10.44 8.61 9.18
CA ALA A 221 -11.25 9.50 10.00
C ALA A 221 -11.06 9.30 11.50
N LEU A 222 -10.87 8.05 11.93
CA LEU A 222 -10.58 7.66 13.31
C LEU A 222 -9.10 7.83 13.69
N ASP A 223 -8.26 8.32 12.77
CA ASP A 223 -6.83 8.53 12.99
C ASP A 223 -6.11 7.24 13.44
N MET A 224 -6.54 6.10 12.90
CA MET A 224 -5.99 4.78 13.20
C MET A 224 -4.86 4.45 12.24
N ALA A 225 -3.70 4.09 12.80
CA ALA A 225 -2.55 3.67 12.02
C ALA A 225 -2.81 2.30 11.35
N PRO A 226 -2.68 2.18 10.02
CA PRO A 226 -2.99 0.93 9.29
C PRO A 226 -2.09 -0.24 9.72
N GLY A 227 -0.90 0.04 10.24
CA GLY A 227 0.05 -0.95 10.69
C GLY A 227 -0.32 -1.66 12.00
N LEU A 228 -1.29 -1.15 12.77
CA LEU A 228 -1.70 -1.75 14.06
C LEU A 228 -2.35 -3.13 13.92
N PHE A 229 -2.86 -3.46 12.74
CA PHE A 229 -3.52 -4.74 12.48
C PHE A 229 -2.56 -5.81 11.94
N ARG A 230 -1.28 -5.47 11.80
CA ARG A 230 -0.25 -6.38 11.29
C ARG A 230 0.30 -7.20 12.45
N GLU A 231 0.55 -8.48 12.19
CA GLU A 231 1.17 -9.37 13.17
C GLU A 231 2.64 -9.02 13.42
N ARG A 232 3.35 -8.58 12.37
CA ARG A 232 4.77 -8.20 12.43
C ARG A 232 5.20 -7.32 11.25
N PHE A 233 6.27 -6.55 11.48
CA PHE A 233 7.07 -5.88 10.47
C PHE A 233 8.38 -6.63 10.20
N GLY A 234 9.06 -6.26 9.11
CA GLY A 234 10.34 -6.86 8.73
C GLY A 234 11.49 -6.43 9.62
N PHE A 235 11.43 -5.22 10.20
CA PHE A 235 12.47 -4.72 11.11
C PHE A 235 12.50 -5.41 12.47
N GLU A 236 11.43 -6.10 12.88
CA GLU A 236 11.34 -6.73 14.21
C GLU A 236 12.30 -7.92 14.38
N THR A 237 12.81 -8.46 13.27
CA THR A 237 13.82 -9.53 13.26
C THR A 237 15.24 -9.04 12.98
N TRP A 238 15.44 -7.72 12.89
CA TRP A 238 16.77 -7.16 12.70
C TRP A 238 17.58 -7.27 13.99
N THR A 239 18.90 -7.39 13.85
CA THR A 239 19.85 -7.56 14.96
C THR A 239 19.89 -6.37 15.92
N ASP A 240 19.42 -5.20 15.46
CA ASP A 240 19.39 -3.91 16.13
C ASP A 240 17.97 -3.43 16.43
N PHE A 241 16.96 -4.31 16.39
CA PHE A 241 15.58 -3.93 16.66
C PHE A 241 15.42 -3.28 18.05
N ASP A 242 15.00 -2.01 18.08
CA ASP A 242 14.70 -1.28 19.31
C ASP A 242 13.22 -1.46 19.67
N ALA A 243 12.94 -2.53 20.42
CA ALA A 243 11.60 -2.84 20.91
C ALA A 243 11.01 -1.71 21.77
N THR A 244 11.82 -1.04 22.60
CA THR A 244 11.34 0.05 23.47
C THR A 244 10.94 1.29 22.67
N LEU A 245 11.67 1.60 21.60
CA LEU A 245 11.26 2.66 20.67
C LEU A 245 9.96 2.30 19.95
N PHE A 246 9.83 1.06 19.48
CA PHE A 246 8.63 0.63 18.76
C PHE A 246 7.39 0.58 19.66
N ASP A 247 7.51 0.07 20.89
CA ASP A 247 6.42 0.04 21.87
C ASP A 247 5.87 1.45 22.15
N ARG A 248 6.74 2.45 22.24
CA ARG A 248 6.32 3.87 22.38
C ARG A 248 5.53 4.37 21.18
N LEU A 249 5.89 3.96 19.96
CA LEU A 249 5.16 4.34 18.75
C LEU A 249 3.79 3.63 18.67
N LEU A 250 3.69 2.38 19.13
CA LEU A 250 2.43 1.66 19.24
C LEU A 250 1.49 2.32 20.28
N GLU A 251 2.05 2.74 21.43
CA GLU A 251 1.30 3.47 22.46
C GLU A 251 0.81 4.84 21.94
N GLU A 252 1.69 5.59 21.25
CA GLU A 252 1.31 6.86 20.60
C GLU A 252 0.17 6.65 19.60
N ALA A 253 0.28 5.63 18.73
CA ALA A 253 -0.73 5.32 17.73
C ALA A 253 -2.05 4.88 18.34
N SER A 254 -2.02 4.14 19.45
CA SER A 254 -3.22 3.73 20.17
C SER A 254 -3.91 4.91 20.87
N THR A 255 -3.12 5.81 21.47
CA THR A 255 -3.63 7.00 22.19
C THR A 255 -4.25 8.03 21.24
N ARG A 256 -3.73 8.12 20.02
CA ARG A 256 -4.18 9.09 19.00
C ARG A 256 -5.52 8.72 18.36
N GLN A 257 -5.96 7.45 18.47
CA GLN A 257 -7.21 6.99 17.86
C GLN A 257 -8.41 7.75 18.42
N LYS A 258 -9.33 8.11 17.52
CA LYS A 258 -10.62 8.68 17.90
C LYS A 258 -11.64 7.56 18.14
N PHE A 259 -12.55 7.81 19.07
CA PHE A 259 -13.57 6.82 19.45
C PHE A 259 -14.85 6.88 18.63
N LEU A 260 -15.08 7.94 17.87
CA LEU A 260 -16.32 8.15 17.11
C LEU A 260 -16.01 8.81 15.77
N LEU A 261 -16.70 8.35 14.73
CA LEU A 261 -16.68 9.02 13.43
C LEU A 261 -17.44 10.36 13.54
N PRO A 262 -16.89 11.45 12.98
CA PRO A 262 -17.58 12.75 12.97
C PRO A 262 -18.80 12.77 12.03
N ALA A 263 -18.79 11.92 10.99
CA ALA A 263 -19.92 11.72 10.09
C ALA A 263 -20.05 10.24 9.69
N PRO A 264 -21.25 9.78 9.26
CA PRO A 264 -21.46 8.38 8.87
C PRO A 264 -20.59 7.94 7.68
N ILE A 265 -20.05 6.73 7.78
CA ILE A 265 -19.39 6.03 6.67
C ILE A 265 -20.20 4.77 6.36
N LEU A 266 -20.62 4.64 5.11
CA LEU A 266 -21.55 3.60 4.66
C LEU A 266 -20.98 2.82 3.47
N GLY A 267 -21.33 1.55 3.40
CA GLY A 267 -21.08 0.68 2.25
C GLY A 267 -22.31 -0.15 1.89
N SER A 268 -22.63 -0.24 0.62
CA SER A 268 -23.72 -1.09 0.12
C SER A 268 -23.26 -1.98 -1.01
N ASP A 269 -23.82 -3.18 -1.09
CA ASP A 269 -23.66 -4.11 -2.20
C ASP A 269 -24.92 -4.99 -2.31
N ALA A 270 -25.22 -5.47 -3.51
CA ALA A 270 -26.34 -6.38 -3.73
C ALA A 270 -26.01 -7.82 -3.29
N ASP A 271 -24.73 -8.21 -3.23
CA ASP A 271 -24.32 -9.55 -2.83
C ASP A 271 -24.14 -9.64 -1.31
N SER A 272 -25.09 -10.29 -0.64
CA SER A 272 -25.01 -10.54 0.81
C SER A 272 -23.73 -11.23 1.28
N ARG A 273 -23.03 -11.99 0.42
CA ARG A 273 -21.78 -12.66 0.77
C ARG A 273 -20.63 -11.68 0.94
N VAL A 274 -20.53 -10.68 0.05
CA VAL A 274 -19.47 -9.66 0.16
C VAL A 274 -19.74 -8.69 1.31
N ILE A 275 -21.02 -8.41 1.60
CA ILE A 275 -21.40 -7.64 2.79
C ILE A 275 -21.02 -8.36 4.08
N LYS A 276 -21.27 -9.67 4.19
CA LYS A 276 -20.79 -10.46 5.35
C LYS A 276 -19.27 -10.34 5.50
N GLN A 277 -18.54 -10.43 4.40
CA GLN A 277 -17.08 -10.25 4.42
C GLN A 277 -16.67 -8.83 4.82
N ALA A 278 -17.40 -7.80 4.38
CA ALA A 278 -17.14 -6.41 4.76
C ALA A 278 -17.32 -6.19 6.26
N ILE A 279 -18.37 -6.78 6.85
CA ILE A 279 -18.61 -6.75 8.30
C ILE A 279 -17.48 -7.47 9.04
N THR A 280 -17.10 -8.68 8.63
CA THR A 280 -15.96 -9.40 9.25
C THR A 280 -14.65 -8.61 9.14
N ASN A 281 -14.40 -7.96 8.00
CA ASN A 281 -13.23 -7.09 7.85
C ASN A 281 -13.27 -5.89 8.80
N ALA A 282 -14.46 -5.31 9.02
CA ALA A 282 -14.66 -4.21 9.97
C ALA A 282 -14.42 -4.65 11.41
N GLU A 283 -14.86 -5.85 11.78
CA GLU A 283 -14.59 -6.46 13.09
C GLU A 283 -13.07 -6.64 13.30
N ASN A 284 -12.37 -7.14 12.28
CA ASN A 284 -10.91 -7.38 12.35
C ASN A 284 -10.08 -6.09 12.49
N CYS A 285 -10.62 -4.92 12.11
CA CYS A 285 -9.98 -3.62 12.39
C CYS A 285 -10.69 -2.80 13.47
N GLY A 286 -11.66 -3.37 14.19
CA GLY A 286 -12.32 -2.73 15.33
C GLY A 286 -13.23 -1.55 15.00
N VAL A 287 -13.73 -1.47 13.76
CA VAL A 287 -14.61 -0.38 13.28
C VAL A 287 -16.02 -0.84 12.90
N ASP A 288 -16.38 -2.09 13.21
CA ASP A 288 -17.69 -2.70 12.94
C ASP A 288 -18.88 -1.89 13.49
N ARG A 289 -18.68 -1.23 14.63
CA ARG A 289 -19.71 -0.37 15.25
C ARG A 289 -19.81 1.02 14.63
N GLN A 290 -18.84 1.39 13.80
CA GLN A 290 -18.72 2.74 13.22
C GLN A 290 -19.16 2.76 11.77
N VAL A 291 -18.80 1.72 11.00
CA VAL A 291 -19.07 1.62 9.57
C VAL A 291 -20.34 0.82 9.33
N GLN A 292 -21.28 1.39 8.58
CA GLN A 292 -22.56 0.75 8.30
C GLN A 292 -22.53 0.04 6.95
N PHE A 293 -22.67 -1.29 6.97
CA PHE A 293 -22.76 -2.10 5.75
C PHE A 293 -24.19 -2.62 5.55
N THR A 294 -24.74 -2.40 4.36
CA THR A 294 -26.11 -2.80 4.01
C THR A 294 -26.14 -3.66 2.76
N CYS A 295 -26.93 -4.74 2.78
CA CYS A 295 -27.24 -5.51 1.57
C CYS A 295 -28.39 -4.80 0.85
N THR A 296 -28.09 -3.96 -0.13
CA THR A 296 -29.09 -3.18 -0.86
C THR A 296 -28.70 -3.06 -2.32
N GLU A 297 -29.65 -3.35 -3.20
CA GLU A 297 -29.44 -3.16 -4.63
C GLU A 297 -29.29 -1.67 -4.96
N LEU A 298 -28.40 -1.37 -5.90
CA LEU A 298 -28.10 0.00 -6.33
C LEU A 298 -29.37 0.79 -6.71
N ALA A 299 -30.36 0.12 -7.31
CA ALA A 299 -31.64 0.71 -7.73
C ALA A 299 -32.52 1.18 -6.56
N HIS A 300 -32.24 0.75 -5.33
CA HIS A 300 -32.99 1.09 -4.11
C HIS A 300 -32.19 1.98 -3.15
N LEU A 301 -30.95 2.31 -3.50
CA LEU A 301 -30.09 3.12 -2.65
C LEU A 301 -30.58 4.58 -2.60
N GLU A 302 -30.64 5.16 -1.42
CA GLU A 302 -31.01 6.54 -1.17
C GLU A 302 -29.83 7.30 -0.55
N ALA A 303 -29.77 8.62 -0.76
CA ALA A 303 -28.76 9.44 -0.11
C ALA A 303 -29.05 9.51 1.41
N PRO A 304 -28.07 9.17 2.27
CA PRO A 304 -28.27 9.18 3.72
C PRO A 304 -28.33 10.60 4.30
N ALA A 305 -27.96 11.61 3.52
CA ALA A 305 -27.93 13.02 3.92
C ALA A 305 -28.04 13.94 2.68
N ALA A 306 -28.22 15.25 2.91
CA ALA A 306 -28.31 16.24 1.85
C ALA A 306 -26.99 16.47 1.07
N GLN A 307 -25.85 16.19 1.71
CA GLN A 307 -24.52 16.34 1.12
C GLN A 307 -23.60 15.22 1.62
N GLY A 308 -22.60 14.87 0.83
CA GLY A 308 -21.64 13.82 1.14
C GLY A 308 -20.74 13.53 -0.06
N VAL A 309 -19.87 12.53 0.13
CA VAL A 309 -18.98 12.03 -0.92
C VAL A 309 -19.29 10.57 -1.19
N LEU A 310 -19.58 10.27 -2.46
CA LEU A 310 -19.73 8.92 -2.96
C LEU A 310 -18.42 8.50 -3.65
N VAL A 311 -17.80 7.40 -3.24
CA VAL A 311 -16.61 6.86 -3.93
C VAL A 311 -16.85 5.40 -4.24
N CYS A 312 -16.69 5.02 -5.51
CA CYS A 312 -17.01 3.69 -5.97
C CYS A 312 -15.95 3.12 -6.89
N ASN A 313 -15.74 1.81 -6.79
CA ASN A 313 -14.94 1.01 -7.72
C ASN A 313 -15.82 -0.10 -8.37
N PRO A 314 -16.69 0.25 -9.33
CA PRO A 314 -17.53 -0.74 -10.00
C PRO A 314 -16.71 -1.76 -10.78
N PRO A 315 -17.26 -2.95 -11.09
CA PRO A 315 -16.57 -3.92 -11.95
C PRO A 315 -16.37 -3.36 -13.37
N TYR A 316 -15.18 -3.56 -13.95
CA TYR A 316 -14.84 -3.11 -15.32
C TYR A 316 -13.99 -4.11 -16.12
N GLY A 317 -13.72 -5.31 -15.57
CA GLY A 317 -12.79 -6.28 -16.16
C GLY A 317 -13.34 -7.05 -17.37
N GLU A 318 -12.44 -7.47 -18.26
CA GLU A 318 -12.72 -8.25 -19.47
C GLU A 318 -13.06 -9.71 -19.14
N ARG A 319 -14.31 -9.99 -18.77
CA ARG A 319 -14.86 -11.34 -18.94
C ARG A 319 -15.79 -11.30 -20.15
N ILE A 320 -15.37 -11.98 -21.21
CA ILE A 320 -16.13 -12.18 -22.44
C ILE A 320 -17.59 -12.52 -22.07
N GLY A 321 -18.54 -11.71 -22.53
CA GLY A 321 -19.99 -11.93 -22.35
C GLY A 321 -20.68 -11.08 -21.28
N ARG A 322 -19.99 -10.22 -20.53
CA ARG A 322 -20.60 -9.35 -19.49
C ARG A 322 -20.73 -7.87 -19.85
N ASP A 323 -20.31 -7.45 -21.03
CA ASP A 323 -20.24 -6.03 -21.38
C ASP A 323 -21.61 -5.32 -21.37
N GLN A 324 -22.68 -6.01 -21.78
CA GLN A 324 -24.04 -5.46 -21.73
C GLN A 324 -24.56 -5.32 -20.29
N GLU A 325 -24.31 -6.31 -19.43
CA GLU A 325 -24.67 -6.25 -18.01
C GLU A 325 -23.91 -5.12 -17.30
N LEU A 326 -22.61 -4.98 -17.57
CA LEU A 326 -21.78 -3.90 -17.03
C LEU A 326 -22.24 -2.54 -17.55
N SER A 327 -22.54 -2.40 -18.83
CA SER A 327 -23.09 -1.15 -19.38
C SER A 327 -24.43 -0.78 -18.70
N GLY A 328 -25.30 -1.76 -18.47
CA GLY A 328 -26.54 -1.58 -17.70
C GLY A 328 -26.29 -1.11 -16.27
N LEU A 329 -25.31 -1.70 -15.58
CA LEU A 329 -24.90 -1.28 -14.23
C LEU A 329 -24.39 0.16 -14.18
N TYR A 330 -23.52 0.55 -15.12
CA TYR A 330 -22.98 1.91 -15.19
C TYR A 330 -24.08 2.94 -15.50
N LYS A 331 -25.03 2.59 -16.37
CA LYS A 331 -26.21 3.42 -16.62
C LYS A 331 -27.06 3.59 -15.37
N LEU A 332 -27.34 2.50 -14.66
CA LEU A 332 -28.09 2.53 -13.40
C LEU A 332 -27.37 3.39 -12.35
N LEU A 333 -26.04 3.26 -12.22
CA LEU A 333 -25.24 4.08 -11.33
C LEU A 333 -25.39 5.57 -11.65
N GLY A 334 -25.29 5.94 -12.92
CA GLY A 334 -25.53 7.30 -13.40
C GLY A 334 -26.92 7.83 -13.06
N ASP A 335 -27.95 7.03 -13.33
CA ASP A 335 -29.35 7.37 -13.03
C ASP A 335 -29.58 7.57 -11.53
N VAL A 336 -29.04 6.69 -10.67
CA VAL A 336 -29.15 6.77 -9.21
C VAL A 336 -28.43 8.01 -8.67
N MET A 337 -27.17 8.24 -9.08
CA MET A 337 -26.41 9.43 -8.70
C MET A 337 -27.17 10.70 -9.06
N LYS A 338 -27.67 10.81 -10.30
CA LYS A 338 -28.39 12.00 -10.79
C LYS A 338 -29.70 12.26 -10.05
N ARG A 339 -30.47 11.22 -9.77
CA ARG A 339 -31.84 11.35 -9.24
C ARG A 339 -31.88 11.50 -7.72
N ARG A 340 -30.96 10.84 -7.01
CA ARG A 340 -31.04 10.65 -5.55
C ARG A 340 -29.91 11.29 -4.76
N PHE A 341 -28.79 11.59 -5.40
CA PHE A 341 -27.59 12.14 -4.73
C PHE A 341 -27.34 13.60 -5.13
N LYS A 342 -28.41 14.40 -5.30
CA LYS A 342 -28.25 15.85 -5.49
C LYS A 342 -27.60 16.48 -4.25
N GLY A 343 -26.66 17.40 -4.46
CA GLY A 343 -25.83 18.00 -3.41
C GLY A 343 -24.58 17.19 -3.07
N TRP A 344 -24.38 16.00 -3.64
CA TRP A 344 -23.19 15.17 -3.38
C TRP A 344 -22.11 15.35 -4.45
N THR A 345 -20.88 14.97 -4.08
CA THR A 345 -19.79 14.76 -5.03
C THR A 345 -19.56 13.26 -5.18
N ALA A 346 -19.55 12.75 -6.42
CA ALA A 346 -19.32 11.35 -6.70
C ALA A 346 -17.98 11.14 -7.40
N PHE A 347 -17.32 10.04 -7.08
CA PHE A 347 -16.09 9.58 -7.72
C PHE A 347 -16.22 8.12 -8.15
N VAL A 348 -15.90 7.84 -9.42
CA VAL A 348 -15.98 6.49 -9.98
C VAL A 348 -14.62 6.10 -10.55
N LEU A 349 -14.05 5.00 -10.06
CA LEU A 349 -12.87 4.37 -10.65
C LEU A 349 -13.31 3.45 -11.79
N SER A 350 -12.71 3.59 -12.98
CA SER A 350 -12.95 2.64 -14.07
C SER A 350 -11.72 2.44 -14.95
N GLY A 351 -11.46 1.18 -15.31
CA GLY A 351 -10.47 0.80 -16.32
C GLY A 351 -11.01 0.80 -17.75
N ASN A 352 -12.30 1.05 -17.96
CA ASN A 352 -12.96 0.91 -19.27
C ASN A 352 -13.71 2.19 -19.67
N ARG A 353 -13.18 2.88 -20.68
CA ARG A 353 -13.74 4.14 -21.19
C ARG A 353 -15.15 3.97 -21.76
N GLU A 354 -15.47 2.87 -22.42
CA GLU A 354 -16.81 2.66 -23.01
C GLU A 354 -17.87 2.51 -21.91
N LEU A 355 -17.56 1.79 -20.82
CA LEU A 355 -18.47 1.69 -19.67
C LEU A 355 -18.72 3.06 -19.02
N THR A 356 -17.70 3.91 -18.93
CA THR A 356 -17.87 5.26 -18.33
C THR A 356 -18.81 6.15 -19.13
N LYS A 357 -18.95 5.95 -20.45
CA LYS A 357 -19.94 6.68 -21.27
C LYS A 357 -21.38 6.32 -20.89
N ALA A 358 -21.61 5.07 -20.45
CA ALA A 358 -22.94 4.60 -20.07
C ALA A 358 -23.48 5.31 -18.80
N ILE A 359 -22.61 5.90 -17.96
CA ILE A 359 -23.01 6.70 -16.79
C ILE A 359 -23.91 7.88 -17.21
N GLY A 360 -23.74 8.42 -18.43
CA GLY A 360 -24.61 9.50 -18.93
C GLY A 360 -24.46 10.84 -18.19
N LEU A 361 -23.41 10.98 -17.37
CA LEU A 361 -22.99 12.23 -16.72
C LEU A 361 -21.63 12.66 -17.25
N LYS A 362 -21.42 13.98 -17.35
CA LYS A 362 -20.12 14.54 -17.73
C LYS A 362 -19.24 14.68 -16.48
N PRO A 363 -18.05 14.06 -16.42
CA PRO A 363 -17.15 14.25 -15.30
C PRO A 363 -16.59 15.69 -15.29
N SER A 364 -16.49 16.29 -14.10
CA SER A 364 -15.87 17.61 -13.90
C SER A 364 -14.35 17.53 -13.82
N GLN A 365 -13.81 16.39 -13.40
CA GLN A 365 -12.37 16.11 -13.37
C GLN A 365 -12.10 14.64 -13.68
N GLN A 366 -10.94 14.35 -14.29
CA GLN A 366 -10.47 12.99 -14.54
C GLN A 366 -9.01 12.88 -14.11
N THR A 367 -8.71 11.94 -13.22
CA THR A 367 -7.35 11.67 -12.76
C THR A 367 -6.92 10.29 -13.24
N GLN A 368 -5.76 10.18 -13.88
CA GLN A 368 -5.22 8.90 -14.30
C GLN A 368 -4.60 8.18 -13.10
N ILE A 369 -4.99 6.91 -12.90
CA ILE A 369 -4.56 6.07 -11.77
C ILE A 369 -4.29 4.65 -12.27
N PHE A 370 -3.43 3.89 -11.59
CA PHE A 370 -3.15 2.50 -11.95
C PHE A 370 -3.66 1.53 -10.87
N ASN A 371 -4.53 0.59 -11.27
CA ASN A 371 -4.90 -0.55 -10.43
C ASN A 371 -4.04 -1.75 -10.82
N GLY A 372 -2.94 -1.95 -10.08
CA GLY A 372 -1.89 -2.86 -10.52
C GLY A 372 -1.23 -2.35 -11.79
N SER A 373 -1.21 -3.15 -12.86
CA SER A 373 -0.74 -2.71 -14.18
C SER A 373 -1.84 -2.08 -15.04
N LEU A 374 -3.11 -2.15 -14.63
CA LEU A 374 -4.24 -1.69 -15.43
C LEU A 374 -4.40 -0.17 -15.31
N PRO A 375 -4.26 0.59 -16.42
CA PRO A 375 -4.57 2.02 -16.41
C PRO A 375 -6.07 2.24 -16.20
N CYS A 376 -6.41 3.07 -15.23
CA CYS A 376 -7.77 3.44 -14.85
C CYS A 376 -7.92 4.97 -14.84
N GLN A 377 -9.16 5.42 -14.82
CA GLN A 377 -9.53 6.82 -14.60
C GLN A 377 -10.36 6.91 -13.33
N PHE A 378 -10.03 7.89 -12.49
CA PHE A 378 -10.84 8.30 -11.35
C PHE A 378 -11.62 9.55 -11.74
N LEU A 379 -12.92 9.39 -11.93
CA LEU A 379 -13.81 10.37 -12.54
C LEU A 379 -14.62 11.07 -11.45
N LYS A 380 -14.46 12.39 -11.34
CA LYS A 380 -15.24 13.23 -10.42
C LYS A 380 -16.52 13.70 -11.11
N TYR A 381 -17.64 13.65 -10.40
CA TYR A 381 -18.93 14.19 -10.80
C TYR A 381 -19.47 15.09 -9.70
N GLU A 382 -19.93 16.28 -10.08
CA GLU A 382 -20.65 17.18 -9.19
C GLU A 382 -22.15 17.05 -9.47
N LEU A 383 -22.93 16.68 -8.46
CA LEU A 383 -24.32 16.31 -8.61
C LEU A 383 -25.21 17.47 -8.12
N TYR A 384 -25.70 18.29 -9.05
CA TYR A 384 -26.53 19.47 -8.78
C TYR A 384 -28.03 19.21 -8.98
#